data_AF-A0A392NVG6-F1
#
_entry.id   AF-A0A392NVG6-F1
#
_cell.length_a   1.000
_cell.length_b   1.000
_cell.length_c   1.000
_cell.angle_alpha   90.00
_cell.angle_beta   90.00
_cell.angle_gamma   90.00
#
_symmetry.space_group_name_H-M   'P 1'
#
loop_
_entity.id
_entity.type
_entity.pdbx_description
1 polymer ?
#
loop_
_entity_poly.entity_id
_entity_poly.type
_entity_poly.pdbx_seq_one_letter_code
_entity_poly.pdbx_strand_id
1 'polypeptide(L)' 'TSYAIATSQERGQMFIAPGAEVYKGQVIGIHQRSGDLALNVCKKKAATNVRSNKEQSGEK' A
#
# COMPACT_ATOMS: atom_id res chain seq x y z
N THR A 1 -9.32 4.57 2.96
CA THR A 1 -8.62 5.84 3.28
C THR A 1 -7.69 6.21 2.13
N SER A 2 -7.55 7.50 1.79
CA SER A 2 -6.73 7.98 0.64
C SER A 2 -5.30 7.41 0.61
N TYR A 3 -4.66 7.27 1.76
CA TYR A 3 -3.30 6.74 1.88
C TYR A 3 -3.13 5.33 1.29
N ALA A 4 -4.07 4.42 1.56
CA ALA A 4 -3.96 3.04 1.09
C ALA A 4 -4.09 2.94 -0.44
N ILE A 5 -4.88 3.83 -1.05
CA ILE A 5 -5.03 3.88 -2.51
C ILE A 5 -3.77 4.46 -3.15
N ALA A 6 -3.15 5.49 -2.58
CA ALA A 6 -1.92 6.06 -3.11
C ALA A 6 -0.79 5.02 -3.22
N THR A 7 -0.57 4.22 -2.17
CA THR A 7 0.43 3.12 -2.22
C THR A 7 0.03 2.00 -3.17
N SER A 8 -1.28 1.79 -3.41
CA SER A 8 -1.76 0.77 -4.34
C SER A 8 -1.66 1.24 -5.80
N GLN A 9 -1.79 2.54 -6.06
CA GLN A 9 -1.57 3.16 -7.37
C GLN A 9 -0.12 3.04 -7.84
N GLU A 10 0.86 3.05 -6.91
CA GLU A 10 2.26 2.73 -7.26
C GLU A 10 2.43 1.28 -7.76
N ARG A 11 1.51 0.39 -7.39
CA ARG A 11 1.53 -1.04 -7.75
C ARG A 11 0.72 -1.36 -8.99
N GLY A 12 -0.12 -0.46 -9.47
CA GLY A 12 -0.89 -0.66 -10.69
C GLY A 12 -2.03 0.34 -10.85
N GLN A 13 -2.95 0.05 -11.77
CA GLN A 13 -4.05 0.95 -12.07
C GLN A 13 -5.29 0.58 -11.24
N MET A 14 -5.76 1.52 -10.44
CA MET A 14 -6.92 1.32 -9.55
C MET A 14 -8.22 1.78 -10.24
N PHE A 15 -9.31 1.05 -10.01
CA PHE A 15 -10.64 1.39 -10.55
C PHE A 15 -11.54 2.10 -9.52
N ILE A 16 -11.15 2.10 -8.26
CA ILE A 16 -11.93 2.63 -7.14
C ILE A 16 -11.43 4.02 -6.72
N ALA A 17 -12.36 4.87 -6.30
CA ALA A 17 -12.06 6.19 -5.74
C ALA A 17 -11.71 6.12 -4.24
N PRO A 18 -10.94 7.09 -3.71
CA PRO A 18 -10.70 7.24 -2.27
C PRO A 18 -12.00 7.32 -1.46
N GLY A 19 -12.20 6.34 -0.58
CA GLY A 19 -13.40 6.29 0.28
C GLY A 19 -14.54 5.44 -0.26
N ALA A 20 -14.38 4.81 -1.43
CA ALA A 20 -15.32 3.81 -1.90
C ALA A 20 -15.39 2.62 -0.92
N GLU A 21 -16.61 2.17 -0.64
CA GLU A 21 -16.83 0.96 0.14
C GLU A 21 -16.44 -0.26 -0.70
N VAL A 22 -15.64 -1.13 -0.11
CA VAL A 22 -15.12 -2.32 -0.77
C VAL A 22 -15.33 -3.54 0.12
N TYR A 23 -15.58 -4.68 -0.51
CA TYR A 23 -15.75 -5.96 0.18
C TYR A 23 -14.55 -6.88 0.00
N LYS A 24 -14.47 -7.93 0.83
CA LYS A 24 -13.36 -8.89 0.80
C LYS A 24 -13.38 -9.69 -0.50
N GLY A 25 -12.26 -9.70 -1.23
CA GLY A 25 -12.12 -10.42 -2.50
C GLY A 25 -12.61 -9.63 -3.72
N GLN A 26 -13.01 -8.38 -3.55
CA GLN A 26 -13.32 -7.50 -4.67
C GLN A 26 -12.05 -7.18 -5.48
N VAL A 27 -12.16 -7.26 -6.80
CA VAL A 27 -11.12 -6.78 -7.71
C VAL A 27 -11.18 -5.26 -7.76
N ILE A 28 -10.12 -4.62 -7.31
CA ILE A 28 -10.04 -3.16 -7.09
C ILE A 28 -9.09 -2.45 -8.05
N GLY A 29 -8.35 -3.20 -8.86
CA GLY A 29 -7.41 -2.68 -9.83
C GLY A 29 -6.68 -3.78 -10.61
N ILE A 30 -5.87 -3.35 -11.57
CA ILE A 30 -4.96 -4.19 -12.35
C ILE A 30 -3.54 -4.01 -11.82
N HIS A 31 -2.90 -5.11 -11.48
CA HIS A 31 -1.50 -5.14 -11.10
C HIS A 31 -0.59 -4.98 -12.34
N GLN A 32 0.47 -4.18 -12.22
CA GLN A 32 1.37 -3.88 -13.34
C GLN A 32 2.27 -5.07 -13.75
N ARG A 33 2.36 -6.12 -12.91
CA ARG A 33 3.18 -7.32 -13.15
C ARG A 33 2.30 -8.56 -13.25
N SER A 34 2.82 -9.59 -13.89
CA SER A 34 2.18 -10.91 -13.97
C SER A 34 1.98 -11.50 -12.57
N GLY A 35 0.74 -11.88 -12.26
CA GLY A 35 0.35 -12.48 -10.99
C GLY A 35 -0.61 -11.62 -10.17
N ASP A 36 -1.38 -12.27 -9.31
CA ASP A 36 -2.35 -11.62 -8.42
C ASP A 36 -1.64 -11.04 -7.18
N LEU A 37 -2.14 -9.90 -6.70
CA LEU A 37 -1.64 -9.22 -5.52
C LEU A 37 -2.79 -8.94 -4.56
N ALA A 38 -2.85 -9.72 -3.48
CA ALA A 38 -3.76 -9.46 -2.38
C ALA A 38 -3.30 -8.22 -1.59
N LEU A 39 -4.11 -7.16 -1.61
CA LEU A 39 -3.80 -5.89 -0.95
C LEU A 39 -5.00 -5.37 -0.14
N ASN A 40 -4.71 -4.66 0.96
CA ASN A 40 -5.73 -4.13 1.86
C ASN A 40 -5.86 -2.60 1.70
N VAL A 41 -6.85 -2.18 0.93
CA VAL A 41 -7.21 -0.77 0.68
C VAL A 41 -7.92 -0.08 1.85
N CYS A 42 -8.36 -0.83 2.86
CA CYS A 42 -8.92 -0.28 4.09
C CYS A 42 -7.85 -0.10 5.18
N LYS A 43 -6.60 -0.49 4.94
CA LYS A 43 -5.54 -0.41 5.94
C LYS A 43 -5.19 1.06 6.25
N LYS A 44 -5.19 1.41 7.53
CA LYS A 44 -4.66 2.70 8.00
C LYS A 44 -3.14 2.73 7.78
N LYS A 45 -2.59 3.93 7.56
CA LYS A 45 -1.13 4.14 7.44
C LYS A 45 -0.42 3.41 8.58
N ALA A 46 0.46 2.46 8.25
CA ALA A 46 1.32 1.85 9.24
C ALA A 46 2.30 2.93 9.71
N ALA A 47 2.23 3.32 10.98
CA ALA A 47 3.14 4.29 11.59
C ALA A 47 4.53 3.68 11.93
N THR A 48 4.93 2.62 11.22
CA THR A 48 6.16 1.88 11.53
C THR A 48 7.25 2.31 10.55
N ASN A 49 8.10 3.22 11.04
CA ASN A 49 9.51 3.39 10.63
C ASN A 49 9.80 3.94 9.22
N VAL A 50 9.32 5.16 8.92
CA VAL A 50 9.97 6.01 7.89
C VAL A 50 11.27 6.67 8.44
N ARG A 51 11.66 6.40 9.70
CA ARG A 51 12.87 6.95 10.34
C ARG A 51 13.60 5.90 11.18
N SER A 52 14.16 4.88 10.55
CA SER A 52 15.13 3.97 11.20
C SER A 52 16.38 3.74 10.34
N ASN A 53 16.77 4.73 9.54
CA ASN A 53 18.15 4.86 9.10
C ASN A 53 18.80 6.01 9.88
N LYS A 54 19.14 5.74 11.14
CA LYS A 54 20.12 6.54 11.87
C LYS A 54 21.06 5.55 12.56
N GLU A 55 22.09 5.17 11.80
CA GLU A 55 23.49 5.13 12.26
C GLU A 55 23.79 4.34 13.55
N GLN A 56 24.37 3.16 13.37
CA GLN A 56 25.32 2.61 14.34
C GLN A 56 26.37 1.77 13.58
N SER A 57 27.20 2.44 12.77
CA SER A 57 28.56 1.97 12.52
C SER A 57 29.34 2.21 13.81
N GLY A 58 29.63 1.12 14.52
CA GLY A 58 30.36 1.14 15.78
C GLY A 58 31.76 1.70 15.61
N GLU A 59 32.10 2.62 16.49
CA GLU A 59 33.48 2.97 16.80
C GLU A 59 34.04 1.86 17.69
N LYS A 60 35.00 1.11 17.15
CA LYS A 60 36.22 0.63 17.80
C LYS A 60 37.16 0.07 16.77
#